data_AF-A0A1H3LZT0-F1
#
_entry.id   AF-A0A1H3LZT0-F1
#
_cell.length_a   1.000
_cell.length_b   1.000
_cell.length_c   1.000
_cell.angle_alpha   90.00
_cell.angle_beta   90.00
_cell.angle_gamma   90.00
#
_symmetry.space_group_name_H-M   'P 1'
#
loop_
_entity.id
_entity.type
_entity.pdbx_description
1 polymer ?
#
loop_
_entity_poly.entity_id
_entity_poly.type
_entity_poly.pdbx_seq_one_letter_code
_entity_poly.pdbx_strand_id
1 'polypeptide(L)'
;MNDIVSEYEISILAMMAAGYSDTAIARRVSVSTRTLERHVARIMSRVGAKSRLGLGAIAAHHGWLDAARLLAVMDATRASAAEELAT
;
A
#
# COMPACT_ATOMS: atom_id res chain seq x y z
N MET A 1 -14.91 7.95 -11.24
CA MET A 1 -13.60 8.63 -11.25
C MET A 1 -12.55 7.84 -10.44
N ASN A 2 -12.57 6.50 -10.51
CA ASN A 2 -11.68 5.59 -9.78
C ASN A 2 -10.88 4.65 -10.72
N ASP A 3 -10.94 4.84 -12.04
CA ASP A 3 -10.41 3.88 -13.03
C ASP A 3 -8.88 3.93 -13.24
N ILE A 4 -8.16 4.79 -12.50
CA ILE A 4 -6.70 4.96 -12.67
C ILE A 4 -5.91 4.06 -11.73
N VAL A 5 -6.50 3.53 -10.65
CA VAL A 5 -5.80 2.66 -9.70
C VAL A 5 -6.77 1.59 -9.22
N SER A 6 -6.38 0.32 -9.35
CA SER A 6 -7.21 -0.82 -8.93
C SER A 6 -7.28 -0.95 -7.41
N GLU A 7 -8.31 -1.62 -6.87
CA GLU A 7 -8.41 -1.93 -5.43
C GLU A 7 -7.17 -2.64 -4.89
N TYR A 8 -6.57 -3.52 -5.69
CA TYR A 8 -5.30 -4.17 -5.34
C TYR A 8 -4.17 -3.15 -5.17
N GLU A 9 -4.00 -2.24 -6.13
CA GLU A 9 -3.00 -1.18 -6.05
C GLU A 9 -3.29 -0.20 -4.90
N ILE A 10 -4.57 0.09 -4.60
CA ILE A 10 -4.99 0.88 -3.44
C ILE A 10 -4.59 0.18 -2.13
N SER A 11 -4.75 -1.14 -2.04
CA SER A 11 -4.32 -1.90 -0.85
C SER A 11 -2.81 -1.81 -0.62
N ILE A 12 -2.01 -1.84 -1.70
CA ILE A 12 -0.56 -1.63 -1.65
C ILE A 12 -0.26 -0.23 -1.11
N LEU A 13 -0.91 0.80 -1.67
CA LEU A 13 -0.72 2.20 -1.22
C LEU A 13 -1.09 2.38 0.25
N ALA A 14 -2.15 1.74 0.73
CA ALA A 14 -2.57 1.80 2.13
C ALA A 14 -1.53 1.17 3.06
N MET A 15 -0.96 0.02 2.70
CA MET A 15 0.13 -0.58 3.48
C MET A 15 1.40 0.27 3.45
N MET A 16 1.74 0.87 2.32
CA MET A 16 2.87 1.82 2.24
C MET A 16 2.64 3.03 3.16
N ALA A 17 1.43 3.60 3.15
CA ALA A 17 1.06 4.74 3.99
C ALA A 17 1.03 4.37 5.49
N ALA A 18 0.69 3.13 5.82
CA ALA A 18 0.77 2.59 7.17
C ALA A 18 2.22 2.27 7.62
N GLY A 19 3.22 2.49 6.76
CA GLY A 19 4.65 2.36 7.12
C GLY A 19 5.23 0.96 6.95
N TYR A 20 4.55 0.05 6.23
CA TYR A 20 5.10 -1.27 5.95
C TYR A 20 6.31 -1.19 5.01
N SER A 21 7.29 -2.07 5.23
CA SER A 21 8.38 -2.25 4.28
C SER A 21 7.91 -2.95 3.00
N ASP A 22 8.58 -2.68 1.88
CA ASP A 22 8.28 -3.34 0.59
C ASP A 22 8.35 -4.87 0.72
N THR A 23 9.23 -5.42 1.56
CA THR A 23 9.30 -6.87 1.85
C THR A 23 8.07 -7.39 2.59
N ALA A 24 7.57 -6.66 3.57
CA ALA A 24 6.38 -7.05 4.34
C ALA A 24 5.11 -6.95 3.48
N ILE A 25 5.01 -5.91 2.65
CA ILE A 25 3.92 -5.75 1.69
C ILE A 25 3.94 -6.89 0.67
N ALA A 26 5.10 -7.16 0.07
CA ALA A 26 5.27 -8.20 -0.94
C ALA A 26 4.87 -9.59 -0.40
N ARG A 27 5.25 -9.90 0.84
CA ARG A 27 4.83 -11.12 1.54
C ARG A 27 3.31 -11.20 1.70
N ARG A 28 2.66 -10.11 2.11
CA ARG A 28 1.22 -10.05 2.34
C ARG A 28 0.39 -10.19 1.07
N VAL A 29 0.89 -9.70 -0.06
CA VAL A 29 0.22 -9.82 -1.37
C VAL A 29 0.71 -11.00 -2.20
N SER A 30 1.54 -11.89 -1.62
CA SER A 30 2.08 -13.10 -2.26
C SER A 30 2.84 -12.84 -3.57
N VAL A 31 3.65 -11.77 -3.60
CA VAL A 31 4.53 -11.45 -4.74
C VAL A 31 5.97 -11.25 -4.31
N SER A 32 6.90 -11.22 -5.27
CA SER A 32 8.28 -10.83 -4.99
C SER A 32 8.39 -9.31 -4.73
N THR A 33 9.35 -8.88 -3.92
CA THR A 33 9.65 -7.45 -3.71
C THR A 33 9.85 -6.73 -5.04
N ARG A 34 10.50 -7.38 -6.01
CA ARG A 34 10.72 -6.84 -7.36
C ARG A 34 9.42 -6.62 -8.12
N THR A 35 8.45 -7.52 -7.96
CA THR A 35 7.11 -7.39 -8.56
C THR A 35 6.36 -6.22 -7.90
N LEU A 36 6.45 -6.09 -6.58
CA LEU A 36 5.86 -4.97 -5.85
C LEU A 36 6.42 -3.62 -6.33
N GLU A 37 7.75 -3.48 -6.41
CA GLU A 37 8.41 -2.27 -6.92
C GLU A 37 7.92 -1.90 -8.33
N ARG A 38 7.73 -2.90 -9.20
CA ARG A 38 7.18 -2.69 -10.55
C ARG A 38 5.74 -2.19 -10.51
N HIS A 39 4.91 -2.71 -9.61
CA HIS A 39 3.55 -2.19 -9.41
C HIS A 39 3.59 -0.73 -8.97
N VAL A 40 4.37 -0.42 -7.93
CA VAL A 40 4.51 0.96 -7.42
C VAL A 40 5.00 1.92 -8.50
N ALA A 41 6.05 1.54 -9.25
CA ALA A 41 6.57 2.34 -10.35
C ALA A 41 5.51 2.60 -11.44
N ARG A 42 4.69 1.59 -11.76
CA ARG A 42 3.60 1.71 -12.72
C ARG A 42 2.50 2.65 -12.23
N ILE A 43 2.12 2.56 -10.96
CA ILE A 43 1.16 3.49 -10.34
C ILE A 43 1.71 4.92 -10.42
N MET A 44 2.95 5.11 -9.98
CA MET A 44 3.62 6.43 -10.01
C MET A 44 3.62 7.03 -11.41
N SER A 45 3.95 6.23 -12.43
CA SER A 45 3.92 6.67 -13.83
C SER A 45 2.51 7.04 -14.31
N ARG A 46 1.48 6.30 -13.89
CA ARG A 46 0.08 6.56 -14.28
C ARG A 46 -0.46 7.86 -13.68
N VAL A 47 -0.06 8.17 -12.45
CA VAL A 47 -0.58 9.32 -11.69
C VAL A 47 0.35 10.53 -11.72
N GLY A 48 1.52 10.42 -12.38
CA GLY A 48 2.51 11.50 -12.47
C GLY A 48 3.32 11.74 -11.20
N ALA A 49 3.38 10.77 -10.28
CA ALA A 49 4.14 10.91 -9.05
C ALA A 49 5.65 10.76 -9.29
N LYS A 50 6.45 11.72 -8.79
CA LYS A 50 7.92 11.71 -8.91
C LYS A 50 8.64 11.07 -7.72
N SER A 51 7.94 10.84 -6.61
CA SER A 51 8.48 10.21 -5.41
C SER A 51 7.41 9.39 -4.70
N ARG A 52 7.82 8.43 -3.86
CA ARG A 52 6.89 7.65 -3.02
C ARG A 52 6.05 8.55 -2.10
N LEU A 53 6.66 9.60 -1.56
CA LEU A 53 5.94 10.59 -0.75
C LEU A 53 4.90 11.36 -1.59
N GLY A 54 5.29 11.79 -2.80
CA GLY A 54 4.36 12.44 -3.73
C GLY A 54 3.22 11.52 -4.17
N LEU A 55 3.49 10.22 -4.33
CA LEU A 55 2.47 9.21 -4.58
C LEU A 55 1.45 9.13 -3.43
N GLY A 56 1.93 9.15 -2.18
CA GLY A 56 1.05 9.18 -1.00
C GLY A 56 0.17 10.43 -0.95
N ALA A 57 0.74 11.61 -1.25
CA ALA A 57 -0.02 12.86 -1.30
C ALA A 57 -1.11 12.84 -2.39
N ILE A 58 -0.78 12.35 -3.58
CA ILE A 58 -1.73 12.18 -4.69
C ILE A 58 -2.82 11.17 -4.31
N ALA A 59 -2.45 10.04 -3.70
CA ALA A 59 -3.41 9.03 -3.26
C ALA A 59 -4.38 9.54 -2.20
N ALA A 60 -3.91 10.37 -1.26
CA ALA A 60 -4.77 11.05 -0.29
C ALA A 60 -5.68 12.09 -0.96
N HIS A 61 -5.16 12.88 -1.90
CA HIS A 61 -5.95 13.86 -2.65
C HIS A 61 -7.07 13.21 -3.47
N HIS A 62 -6.83 12.03 -4.04
CA HIS A 62 -7.84 11.26 -4.78
C HIS A 62 -8.78 10.44 -3.88
N GLY A 63 -8.59 10.44 -2.56
CA GLY A 63 -9.41 9.65 -1.63
C GLY A 63 -9.18 8.14 -1.70
N TRP A 64 -8.05 7.68 -2.26
CA TRP A 64 -7.66 6.26 -2.22
C TRP A 64 -7.17 5.84 -0.83
N LEU A 65 -6.65 6.81 -0.08
CA LEU A 65 -6.25 6.66 1.31
C LEU A 65 -7.25 7.39 2.19
N ASP A 66 -8.14 6.63 2.83
CA ASP A 66 -9.06 7.13 3.84
C ASP A 66 -8.70 6.56 5.22
N ALA A 67 -9.21 7.22 6.27
CA ALA A 67 -8.93 6.82 7.65
C ALA A 67 -9.43 5.40 7.95
N ALA A 68 -10.57 4.99 7.41
CA ALA A 68 -11.15 3.67 7.67
C ALA A 68 -10.24 2.54 7.12
N ARG A 69 -9.69 2.73 5.92
CA ARG A 69 -8.77 1.80 5.27
C ARG A 69 -7.42 1.74 5.97
N LEU A 70 -6.88 2.89 6.40
CA LEU A 70 -5.64 2.91 7.18
C LEU A 70 -5.82 2.20 8.53
N LEU A 71 -6.93 2.45 9.22
CA LEU A 71 -7.28 1.76 10.47
C LEU A 71 -7.40 0.23 10.24
N ALA A 72 -8.10 -0.20 9.19
CA ALA A 72 -8.21 -1.62 8.86
C ALA A 72 -6.86 -2.29 8.59
N VAL A 73 -5.94 -1.60 7.88
CA VAL A 73 -4.58 -2.09 7.65
C VAL A 73 -3.79 -2.17 8.97
N MET A 74 -3.90 -1.16 9.83
CA MET A 74 -3.23 -1.11 11.14
C MET A 74 -3.74 -2.17 12.12
N ASP A 75 -5.03 -2.48 12.08
CA ASP A 75 -5.62 -3.56 12.87
C ASP A 75 -5.11 -4.93 12.38
N ALA A 76 -5.01 -5.12 11.07
CA ALA A 76 -4.36 -6.29 10.49
C ALA A 76 -2.84 -6.34 10.77
N THR A 77 -2.19 -5.21 11.09
CA THR A 77 -0.82 -5.20 11.63
C THR A 77 -0.78 -5.78 13.03
N ARG A 78 -1.67 -5.32 13.91
CA ARG A 78 -1.73 -5.78 15.31
C ARG A 78 -2.07 -7.25 15.41
N ALA A 79 -3.00 -7.74 14.58
CA ALA A 79 -3.34 -9.16 14.50
C ALA A 79 -2.14 -10.02 14.05
N SER A 80 -1.42 -9.58 13.00
CA SER A 80 -0.24 -10.28 12.48
C SER A 80 0.94 -10.25 13.46
N ALA A 81 1.13 -9.17 14.21
CA ALA A 81 2.16 -9.10 15.26
C ALA A 81 1.83 -10.01 16.46
N ALA A 82 0.53 -10.15 16.78
CA ALA A 82 0.08 -11.09 17.80
C ALA A 82 0.30 -12.56 17.38
N GLU A 83 0.11 -12.88 16.10
CA GLU A 83 0.36 -14.23 15.56
C GLU A 83 1.86 -14.57 15.47
N GLU A 84 2.73 -13.62 15.09
CA GLU A 84 4.19 -13.82 15.04
C GLU A 84 4.82 -13.98 16.44
N LEU A 85 4.22 -13.43 17.50
CA LEU A 85 4.68 -13.62 18.89
C LEU A 85 4.14 -14.90 19.55
N ALA A 86 3.14 -15.54 18.94
CA ALA A 86 2.52 -16.77 19.43
C ALA A 86 3.12 -18.06 18.83
N THR A 87 4.15 -17.94 17.99
CA THR A 87 4.91 -19.04 17.38
C THR A 87 6.34 -19.04 17.89
#